data_AF-A0A5C9BUE1-F1
#
_entry.id   AF-A0A5C9BUE1-F1
#
_cell.length_a   1.000
_cell.length_b   1.000
_cell.length_c   1.000
_cell.angle_alpha   90.00
_cell.angle_beta   90.00
_cell.angle_gamma   90.00
#
_symmetry.space_group_name_H-M   'P 1'
#
loop_
_entity.id
_entity.type
_entity.pdbx_description
1 polymer ?
#
loop_
_entity_poly.entity_id
_entity_poly.type
_entity_poly.pdbx_seq_one_letter_code
_entity_poly.pdbx_strand_id
1 'polypeptide(L)'
;MAEPFITQVVAAALANFDTVMEHCGMAGGKDQAREYLALNPKRSDSKLGSLSTNRDTGAGGDFATGETWGDLVAMTAWRFDCSQMDAAERLADLLGIQKPNRQKRATSGERPAGNTNTATAPRKPASAAPSRKPAPDADGWECVIPVPEDAAAPPVANPRQGRPSIRYEYRTEAGRLGFFIDRYQGKDGKSFAQLTFWRSRPH
;
A
#
# COMPACT_ATOMS: atom_id res chain seq x y z
N MET A 1 -11.39 -7.18 -2.43
CA MET A 1 -11.69 -8.32 -1.54
C MET A 1 -10.44 -8.55 -0.71
N ALA A 2 -10.45 -8.17 0.57
CA ALA A 2 -9.33 -8.46 1.46
C ALA A 2 -9.11 -9.98 1.50
N GLU A 3 -7.86 -10.43 1.50
CA GLU A 3 -7.58 -11.86 1.57
C GLU A 3 -8.20 -12.44 2.87
N PRO A 4 -8.81 -13.64 2.84
CA PRO A 4 -9.48 -14.22 4.00
C PRO A 4 -8.54 -14.36 5.20
N PHE A 5 -7.24 -14.56 4.95
CA PHE A 5 -6.19 -14.60 5.96
C PHE A 5 -6.04 -13.27 6.72
N ILE A 6 -5.92 -12.13 6.00
CA ILE A 6 -5.74 -10.82 6.64
C ILE A 6 -6.95 -10.50 7.52
N THR A 7 -8.16 -10.79 7.05
CA THR A 7 -9.39 -10.57 7.81
C THR A 7 -9.44 -11.41 9.09
N GLN A 8 -9.00 -12.67 9.02
CA GLN A 8 -8.87 -13.55 10.18
C GLN A 8 -7.84 -13.02 11.18
N VAL A 9 -6.69 -12.54 10.70
CA VAL A 9 -5.65 -11.94 11.54
C VAL A 9 -6.15 -10.66 12.20
N VAL A 10 -6.88 -9.78 11.50
CA VAL A 10 -7.48 -8.57 12.08
C VAL A 10 -8.43 -8.93 13.22
N ALA A 11 -9.34 -9.89 13.01
CA ALA A 11 -10.29 -10.31 14.05
C ALA A 11 -9.60 -10.87 15.29
N ALA A 12 -8.57 -11.70 15.09
CA ALA A 12 -7.78 -12.26 16.19
C ALA A 12 -6.91 -11.20 16.89
N ALA A 13 -6.37 -10.23 16.14
CA ALA A 13 -5.62 -9.12 16.69
C ALA A 13 -6.51 -8.22 17.57
N LEU A 14 -7.76 -7.97 17.17
CA LEU A 14 -8.72 -7.23 17.98
C LEU A 14 -9.05 -7.96 19.28
N ALA A 15 -9.21 -9.29 19.22
CA ALA A 15 -9.44 -10.11 20.41
C ALA A 15 -8.24 -10.13 21.38
N ASN A 16 -7.03 -9.86 20.89
CA ASN A 16 -5.78 -9.85 21.66
C ASN A 16 -5.10 -8.48 21.62
N PHE A 17 -5.90 -7.41 21.71
CA PHE A 17 -5.45 -6.04 21.50
C PHE A 17 -4.21 -5.67 22.33
N ASP A 18 -4.21 -5.98 23.62
CA ASP A 18 -3.11 -5.60 24.52
C ASP A 18 -1.79 -6.28 24.14
N THR A 19 -1.83 -7.55 23.73
CA THR A 19 -0.66 -8.30 23.22
C THR A 19 -0.13 -7.67 21.93
N VAL A 20 -1.01 -7.20 21.05
CA VAL A 20 -0.61 -6.51 19.81
C VAL A 20 0.02 -5.16 20.11
N MET A 21 -0.53 -4.39 21.05
CA MET A 21 0.04 -3.11 21.48
C MET A 21 1.42 -3.31 22.11
N GLU A 22 1.60 -4.33 22.95
CA GLU A 22 2.89 -4.68 23.53
C GLU A 22 3.92 -5.05 22.45
N HIS A 23 3.54 -5.93 21.51
CA HIS A 23 4.40 -6.32 20.40
C HIS A 23 4.84 -5.12 19.54
N CYS A 24 3.96 -4.14 19.38
CA CYS A 24 4.27 -2.92 18.62
C CYS A 24 5.02 -1.86 19.47
N GLY A 25 5.39 -2.15 20.71
CA GLY A 25 6.09 -1.21 21.60
C GLY A 25 5.20 -0.05 22.08
N MET A 26 3.89 -0.28 22.14
CA MET A 26 2.85 0.67 22.57
C MET A 26 2.19 0.21 23.89
N ALA A 27 2.89 -0.61 24.67
CA ALA A 27 2.46 -1.01 26.01
C ALA A 27 2.40 0.18 26.97
N GLY A 28 1.53 0.09 27.99
CA GLY A 28 1.41 1.12 29.03
C GLY A 28 0.68 2.39 28.59
N GLY A 29 -0.10 2.32 27.51
CA GLY A 29 -1.02 3.39 27.11
C GLY A 29 -2.21 3.52 28.07
N LYS A 30 -2.99 4.58 27.87
CA LYS A 30 -4.17 4.89 28.70
C LYS A 30 -5.44 4.67 27.90
N ASP A 31 -6.38 3.98 28.52
CA ASP A 31 -7.73 3.85 28.01
C ASP A 31 -8.57 5.11 28.24
N GLN A 32 -9.13 5.62 27.16
CA GLN A 32 -10.20 6.62 27.15
C GLN A 32 -11.42 6.05 26.45
N ALA A 33 -12.30 5.40 27.23
CA ALA A 33 -13.49 4.74 26.74
C ALA A 33 -13.17 3.67 25.67
N ARG A 34 -13.41 3.98 24.39
CA ARG A 34 -13.15 3.09 23.24
C ARG A 34 -11.81 3.37 22.56
N GLU A 35 -11.11 4.42 22.97
CA GLU A 35 -9.83 4.82 22.40
C GLU A 35 -8.69 4.45 23.34
N TYR A 36 -7.68 3.77 22.82
CA TYR A 36 -6.43 3.51 23.50
C TYR A 36 -5.38 4.53 23.07
N LEU A 37 -4.93 5.35 24.01
CA LEU A 37 -3.93 6.37 23.79
C LEU A 37 -2.55 5.83 24.18
N ALA A 38 -1.67 5.65 23.19
CA ALA A 38 -0.30 5.21 23.43
C ALA A 38 0.71 6.34 23.22
N LEU A 39 1.92 6.15 23.75
CA LEU A 39 3.08 6.92 23.33
C LEU A 39 3.50 6.46 21.94
N ASN A 40 3.85 7.39 21.05
CA ASN A 40 4.33 7.02 19.72
C ASN A 40 5.74 6.44 19.82
N PRO A 41 5.95 5.15 19.51
CA PRO A 41 7.26 4.51 19.61
C PRO A 41 8.25 4.93 18.51
N LYS A 42 7.79 5.57 17.43
CA LYS A 42 8.63 6.09 16.33
C LYS A 42 9.10 7.53 16.57
N ARG A 43 8.67 8.15 17.66
CA ARG A 43 8.96 9.55 18.01
C ARG A 43 9.53 9.60 19.42
N SER A 44 10.62 10.34 19.64
CA SER A 44 11.17 10.57 21.00
C SER A 44 10.35 11.62 21.77
N ASP A 45 9.02 11.56 21.69
CA ASP A 45 8.13 12.53 22.32
C ASP A 45 7.62 12.02 23.67
N SER A 46 7.69 12.89 24.69
CA SER A 46 7.30 12.56 26.07
C SER A 46 5.83 12.83 26.39
N LYS A 47 5.00 13.15 25.38
CA LYS A 47 3.58 13.52 25.57
C LYS A 47 2.66 12.40 25.08
N LEU A 48 1.92 11.81 26.03
CA LEU A 48 0.79 10.92 25.78
C LEU A 48 -0.32 11.64 24.99
N GLY A 49 -0.93 10.94 24.03
CA GLY A 49 -2.23 11.35 23.47
C GLY A 49 -2.27 11.72 21.98
N SER A 50 -1.15 11.75 21.26
CA SER A 50 -1.18 11.97 19.80
C SER A 50 -1.49 10.71 19.00
N LEU A 51 -1.13 9.54 19.55
CA LEU A 51 -1.42 8.24 18.96
C LEU A 51 -2.65 7.64 19.64
N SER A 52 -3.73 7.48 18.88
CA SER A 52 -4.98 6.88 19.33
C SER A 52 -5.34 5.70 18.46
N THR A 53 -5.82 4.63 19.08
CA THR A 53 -6.38 3.48 18.36
C THR A 53 -7.67 3.04 19.04
N ASN A 54 -8.72 2.90 18.25
CA ASN A 54 -9.99 2.41 18.70
C ASN A 54 -9.88 0.91 19.04
N ARG A 55 -10.28 0.52 20.24
CA ARG A 55 -10.16 -0.86 20.72
C ARG A 55 -11.19 -1.80 20.06
N ASP A 56 -12.34 -1.28 19.64
CA ASP A 56 -13.40 -2.08 19.01
C ASP A 56 -13.12 -2.35 17.53
N THR A 57 -12.58 -1.37 16.81
CA THR A 57 -12.37 -1.45 15.36
C THR A 57 -10.91 -1.62 14.95
N GLY A 58 -9.96 -1.27 15.83
CA GLY A 58 -8.53 -1.26 15.54
C GLY A 58 -8.11 -0.10 14.62
N ALA A 59 -9.06 0.75 14.19
CA ALA A 59 -8.78 1.94 13.41
C ALA A 59 -8.19 3.03 14.31
N GLY A 60 -7.30 3.83 13.78
CA GLY A 60 -6.59 4.83 14.57
C GLY A 60 -5.63 5.66 13.75
N GLY A 61 -4.78 6.38 14.44
CA GLY A 61 -3.78 7.21 13.80
C GLY A 61 -2.87 7.90 14.80
N ASP A 62 -1.79 8.47 14.26
CA ASP A 62 -1.03 9.51 14.94
C ASP A 62 -1.42 10.86 14.36
N PHE A 63 -2.19 11.62 15.14
CA PHE A 63 -2.67 12.94 14.75
C PHE A 63 -1.56 14.01 14.75
N ALA A 64 -0.39 13.74 15.34
CA ALA A 64 0.76 14.64 15.25
C ALA A 64 1.51 14.50 13.92
N THR A 65 1.51 13.31 13.30
CA THR A 65 2.16 13.05 12.00
C THR A 65 1.18 12.96 10.84
N GLY A 66 -0.13 12.91 11.12
CA GLY A 66 -1.17 12.78 10.11
C GLY A 66 -1.34 11.36 9.57
N GLU A 67 -0.70 10.38 10.20
CA GLU A 67 -0.80 8.98 9.79
C GLU A 67 -2.07 8.34 10.33
N THR A 68 -2.73 7.53 9.51
CA THR A 68 -3.96 6.83 9.89
C THR A 68 -3.89 5.38 9.44
N TRP A 69 -4.54 4.50 10.21
CA TRP A 69 -4.72 3.09 9.91
C TRP A 69 -6.18 2.70 10.12
N GLY A 70 -6.66 1.78 9.29
CA GLY A 70 -8.04 1.27 9.37
C GLY A 70 -8.19 0.03 10.26
N ASP A 71 -7.08 -0.61 10.64
CA ASP A 71 -7.05 -1.82 11.45
C ASP A 71 -5.67 -2.01 12.12
N LEU A 72 -5.58 -3.01 12.99
CA LEU A 72 -4.34 -3.35 13.70
C LEU A 72 -3.23 -3.90 12.79
N VAL A 73 -3.56 -4.52 11.66
CA VAL A 73 -2.55 -5.01 10.70
C VAL A 73 -1.86 -3.82 10.03
N ALA A 74 -2.61 -2.79 9.63
CA ALA A 74 -2.10 -1.56 9.06
C ALA A 74 -1.28 -0.76 10.09
N MET A 75 -1.71 -0.74 11.35
CA MET A 75 -0.93 -0.18 12.47
C MET A 75 0.41 -0.91 12.62
N THR A 76 0.41 -2.24 12.65
CA THR A 76 1.64 -3.05 12.73
C THR A 76 2.54 -2.86 11.51
N ALA A 77 1.96 -2.78 10.31
CA ALA A 77 2.70 -2.52 9.07
C ALA A 77 3.43 -1.17 9.13
N TRP A 78 2.73 -0.13 9.59
CA TRP A 78 3.33 1.19 9.84
C TRP A 78 4.44 1.12 10.88
N ARG A 79 4.23 0.41 11.99
CA ARG A 79 5.19 0.32 13.09
C ARG A 79 6.53 -0.30 12.66
N PHE A 80 6.49 -1.31 11.81
CA PHE A 80 7.66 -2.05 11.35
C PHE A 80 8.14 -1.68 9.94
N ASP A 81 7.54 -0.64 9.33
CA ASP A 81 7.83 -0.21 7.95
C ASP A 81 7.83 -1.37 6.94
N CYS A 82 6.81 -2.22 7.04
CA CYS A 82 6.67 -3.43 6.23
C CYS A 82 5.33 -3.48 5.49
N SER A 83 5.14 -4.48 4.62
CA SER A 83 3.86 -4.65 3.92
C SER A 83 2.77 -5.15 4.85
N GLN A 84 1.49 -4.94 4.50
CA GLN A 84 0.36 -5.50 5.25
C GLN A 84 0.42 -7.03 5.36
N MET A 85 0.98 -7.72 4.35
CA MET A 85 1.15 -9.17 4.38
C MET A 85 2.21 -9.58 5.39
N ASP A 86 3.36 -8.89 5.41
CA ASP A 86 4.42 -9.19 6.39
C ASP A 86 3.95 -8.87 7.81
N ALA A 87 3.17 -7.79 7.99
CA ALA A 87 2.53 -7.46 9.26
C ALA A 87 1.52 -8.53 9.69
N ALA A 88 0.67 -9.02 8.76
CA ALA A 88 -0.26 -10.09 9.04
C ALA A 88 0.46 -11.41 9.38
N GLU A 89 1.57 -11.73 8.72
CA GLU A 89 2.40 -12.89 9.04
C GLU A 89 3.02 -12.78 10.45
N ARG A 90 3.52 -11.59 10.82
CA ARG A 90 4.05 -11.31 12.18
C ARG A 90 2.98 -11.47 13.25
N LEU A 91 1.79 -10.91 13.02
CA LEU A 91 0.67 -11.05 13.93
C LEU A 91 0.16 -12.50 13.99
N ALA A 92 0.19 -13.22 12.88
CA ALA A 92 -0.16 -14.64 12.86
C ALA A 92 0.83 -15.48 13.67
N ASP A 93 2.15 -15.20 13.61
CA ASP A 93 3.15 -15.83 14.49
C ASP A 93 2.88 -15.55 15.95
N LEU A 94 2.63 -14.28 16.29
CA LEU A 94 2.36 -13.84 17.65
C LEU A 94 1.10 -14.51 18.24
N LEU A 95 0.06 -14.65 17.41
CA LEU A 95 -1.27 -15.12 17.82
C LEU A 95 -1.51 -16.62 17.54
N GLY A 96 -0.51 -17.34 17.01
CA GLY A 96 -0.61 -18.76 16.68
C GLY A 96 -1.58 -19.09 15.53
N ILE A 97 -1.86 -18.12 14.65
CA ILE A 97 -2.79 -18.30 13.52
C ILE A 97 -2.07 -19.03 12.39
N GLN A 98 -2.72 -20.05 11.84
CA GLN A 98 -2.17 -20.80 10.71
C GLN A 98 -2.01 -19.91 9.50
N LYS A 99 -0.77 -19.76 9.04
CA LYS A 99 -0.46 -19.01 7.83
C LYS A 99 -0.85 -19.84 6.61
N PRO A 100 -1.41 -19.21 5.55
CA PRO A 100 -1.56 -19.89 4.29
C PRO A 100 -0.16 -20.33 3.80
N ASN A 101 -0.02 -21.61 3.42
CA ASN A 101 1.25 -22.11 2.95
C ASN A 101 1.68 -21.33 1.69
N ARG A 102 2.71 -20.49 1.83
CA ARG A 102 3.30 -19.69 0.74
C ARG A 102 3.70 -20.57 -0.45
N GLN A 103 4.11 -21.81 -0.18
CA GLN A 103 4.50 -22.77 -1.22
C GLN A 103 3.32 -23.25 -2.07
N LYS A 104 2.09 -23.34 -1.54
CA LYS A 104 0.92 -23.73 -2.36
C LYS A 104 0.43 -22.64 -3.31
N ARG A 105 0.93 -21.40 -3.20
CA ARG A 105 0.75 -20.35 -4.24
C ARG A 105 1.96 -20.20 -5.16
N ALA A 106 3.09 -20.80 -4.81
CA ALA A 106 4.34 -20.72 -5.57
C ALA A 106 4.63 -21.95 -6.45
N THR A 107 3.82 -23.01 -6.39
CA THR A 107 3.93 -24.15 -7.33
C THR A 107 3.19 -23.87 -8.63
N SER A 108 3.71 -22.93 -9.40
CA SER A 108 3.71 -23.02 -10.86
C SER A 108 4.94 -22.26 -11.36
N GLY A 109 6.02 -23.00 -11.63
CA GLY A 109 7.23 -22.51 -12.29
C GLY A 109 8.49 -22.54 -11.43
N GLU A 110 9.11 -23.72 -11.28
CA GLU A 110 10.45 -23.85 -10.71
C GLU A 110 11.53 -23.89 -11.82
N ARG A 111 12.64 -23.13 -11.62
CA ARG A 111 14.08 -23.46 -11.83
C ARG A 111 14.91 -22.28 -12.37
N PRO A 112 16.25 -22.23 -12.12
CA PRO A 112 16.98 -22.35 -10.85
C PRO A 112 18.04 -21.22 -10.69
N ALA A 113 18.81 -21.29 -9.59
CA ALA A 113 19.74 -20.29 -9.06
C ALA A 113 20.86 -19.77 -10.00
N GLY A 114 21.19 -18.48 -9.84
CA GLY A 114 22.41 -17.84 -10.35
C GLY A 114 22.76 -16.63 -9.49
N ASN A 115 23.80 -16.79 -8.66
CA ASN A 115 24.38 -15.77 -7.79
C ASN A 115 25.19 -14.76 -8.61
N THR A 116 24.80 -13.48 -8.62
CA THR A 116 25.71 -12.33 -8.67
C THR A 116 25.06 -11.10 -8.04
N ASN A 117 25.74 -10.54 -7.04
CA ASN A 117 25.44 -9.24 -6.44
C ASN A 117 25.55 -8.11 -7.47
N THR A 118 24.45 -7.42 -7.75
CA THR A 118 24.44 -5.99 -8.10
C THR A 118 23.02 -5.46 -7.86
N ALA A 119 22.93 -4.48 -6.96
CA ALA A 119 21.69 -3.93 -6.45
C ALA A 119 20.80 -3.40 -7.57
N THR A 120 19.79 -4.18 -7.92
CA THR A 120 18.70 -3.82 -8.83
C THR A 120 17.42 -3.84 -8.01
N ALA A 121 16.75 -2.70 -7.90
CA ALA A 121 15.46 -2.58 -7.23
C ALA A 121 14.48 -3.62 -7.78
N PRO A 122 13.75 -4.38 -6.92
CA PRO A 122 12.92 -5.47 -7.39
C PRO A 122 11.73 -4.93 -8.19
N ARG A 123 11.75 -5.25 -9.49
CA ARG A 123 10.64 -5.13 -10.42
C ARG A 123 9.53 -6.06 -9.93
N LYS A 124 8.59 -5.50 -9.17
CA LYS A 124 7.35 -6.17 -8.77
C LYS A 124 6.55 -6.50 -10.03
N PRO A 125 6.20 -7.76 -10.33
CA PRO A 125 5.27 -8.07 -11.39
C PRO A 125 3.92 -7.46 -11.02
N ALA A 126 3.42 -6.55 -11.86
CA ALA A 126 2.09 -6.02 -11.73
C ALA A 126 1.12 -7.16 -12.03
N SER A 127 0.57 -7.80 -10.99
CA SER A 127 -0.69 -8.53 -11.12
C SER A 127 -1.69 -7.57 -11.77
N ALA A 128 -2.25 -8.01 -12.89
CA ALA A 128 -3.36 -7.34 -13.56
C ALA A 128 -4.42 -6.97 -12.51
N ALA A 129 -4.72 -5.68 -12.43
CA ALA A 129 -5.85 -5.23 -11.64
C ALA A 129 -7.13 -5.90 -12.19
N PRO A 130 -8.02 -6.40 -11.33
CA PRO A 130 -9.30 -6.93 -11.77
C PRO A 130 -10.07 -5.82 -12.48
N SER A 131 -10.66 -6.18 -13.62
CA SER A 131 -11.55 -5.43 -14.49
C SER A 131 -12.22 -4.24 -13.78
N ARG A 132 -11.67 -3.04 -13.99
CA ARG A 132 -12.36 -1.81 -13.59
C ARG A 132 -13.40 -1.53 -14.67
N LYS A 133 -14.62 -1.21 -14.22
CA LYS A 133 -15.75 -0.76 -15.06
C LYS A 133 -15.25 0.17 -16.18
N PRO A 134 -15.82 0.10 -17.40
CA PRO A 134 -15.41 1.01 -18.48
C PRO A 134 -15.45 2.44 -17.96
N ALA A 135 -14.43 3.22 -18.34
CA ALA A 135 -14.44 4.64 -18.08
C ALA A 135 -15.77 5.20 -18.62
N PRO A 136 -16.45 6.11 -17.90
CA PRO A 136 -17.63 6.77 -18.45
C PRO A 136 -17.27 7.34 -19.83
N ASP A 137 -18.17 7.20 -20.82
CA ASP A 137 -18.01 7.81 -22.14
C ASP A 137 -17.68 9.29 -21.93
N ALA A 138 -16.41 9.63 -22.04
CA ALA A 138 -15.97 11.01 -22.10
C ALA A 138 -16.37 11.46 -23.50
N ASP A 139 -17.28 12.43 -23.60
CA ASP A 139 -17.85 12.95 -24.85
C ASP A 139 -16.82 13.01 -25.99
N GLY A 140 -16.80 11.97 -26.84
CA GLY A 140 -15.89 11.88 -27.98
C GLY A 140 -14.40 11.68 -27.65
N TRP A 141 -14.00 11.28 -26.44
CA TRP A 141 -12.59 10.99 -26.09
C TRP A 141 -12.40 9.54 -25.67
N GLU A 142 -11.35 8.90 -26.19
CA GLU A 142 -10.99 7.53 -25.83
C GLU A 142 -9.56 7.43 -25.29
N CYS A 143 -9.40 6.64 -24.24
CA CYS A 143 -8.10 6.25 -23.70
C CYS A 143 -7.46 5.24 -24.66
N VAL A 144 -6.26 5.54 -25.16
CA VAL A 144 -5.56 4.69 -26.14
C VAL A 144 -4.40 3.98 -25.45
N ILE A 145 -4.43 2.64 -25.49
CA ILE A 145 -3.37 1.77 -24.97
C ILE A 145 -3.12 0.68 -26.02
N PRO A 146 -1.88 0.49 -26.52
CA PRO A 146 -0.67 1.25 -26.21
C PRO A 146 -0.73 2.71 -26.71
N VAL A 147 0.06 3.58 -26.07
CA VAL A 147 0.29 4.95 -26.54
C VAL A 147 0.85 4.90 -27.97
N PRO A 148 0.25 5.62 -28.93
CA PRO A 148 0.76 5.69 -30.30
C PRO A 148 2.20 6.24 -30.36
N GLU A 149 2.97 5.82 -31.37
CA GLU A 149 4.36 6.30 -31.53
C GLU A 149 4.45 7.77 -31.93
N ASP A 150 3.40 8.30 -32.57
CA ASP A 150 3.22 9.70 -32.94
C ASP A 150 2.65 10.56 -31.79
N ALA A 151 2.43 9.98 -30.61
CA ALA A 151 1.94 10.72 -29.45
C ALA A 151 2.94 11.80 -29.03
N ALA A 152 2.40 12.96 -28.64
CA ALA A 152 3.20 14.03 -28.06
C ALA A 152 3.93 13.54 -26.79
N ALA A 153 5.09 14.14 -26.53
CA ALA A 153 5.88 13.83 -25.34
C ALA A 153 5.03 14.01 -24.07
N PRO A 154 5.17 13.12 -23.08
CA PRO A 154 4.37 13.19 -21.86
C PRO A 154 4.68 14.48 -21.09
N PRO A 155 3.68 15.12 -20.45
CA PRO A 155 3.90 16.34 -19.68
C PRO A 155 4.93 16.11 -18.57
N VAL A 156 5.83 17.07 -18.39
CA VAL A 156 6.92 17.01 -17.39
C VAL A 156 6.39 17.25 -15.96
N ALA A 157 5.25 17.94 -15.83
CA ALA A 157 4.63 18.25 -14.56
C ALA A 157 3.11 18.06 -14.62
N ASN A 158 2.54 17.60 -13.51
CA ASN A 158 1.11 17.55 -13.30
C ASN A 158 0.62 18.94 -12.81
N PRO A 159 -0.46 19.51 -13.39
CA PRO A 159 -0.96 20.83 -12.99
C PRO A 159 -1.31 20.96 -11.50
N ARG A 160 -1.72 19.86 -10.84
CA ARG A 160 -2.09 19.87 -9.42
C ARG A 160 -0.93 19.58 -8.47
N GLN A 161 0.01 18.72 -8.89
CA GLN A 161 1.04 18.16 -8.01
C GLN A 161 2.48 18.57 -8.40
N GLY A 162 2.66 19.30 -9.49
CA GLY A 162 3.96 19.72 -9.98
C GLY A 162 4.75 18.58 -10.62
N ARG A 163 6.09 18.64 -10.54
CA ARG A 163 6.98 17.63 -11.12
C ARG A 163 7.01 16.36 -10.27
N PRO A 164 6.85 15.17 -10.86
CA PRO A 164 6.97 13.92 -10.13
C PRO A 164 8.41 13.69 -9.66
N SER A 165 8.54 13.04 -8.50
CA SER A 165 9.84 12.59 -7.98
C SER A 165 10.36 11.37 -8.75
N ILE A 166 9.46 10.47 -9.17
CA ILE A 166 9.77 9.29 -9.99
C ILE A 166 8.63 9.07 -10.98
N ARG A 167 8.96 8.70 -12.23
CA ARG A 167 8.00 8.26 -13.24
C ARG A 167 8.28 6.81 -13.62
N TYR A 168 7.27 5.95 -13.49
CA TYR A 168 7.35 4.54 -13.87
C TYR A 168 6.65 4.32 -15.21
N GLU A 169 7.36 3.72 -16.17
CA GLU A 169 6.77 3.33 -17.46
C GLU A 169 6.15 1.94 -17.35
N TYR A 170 4.88 1.82 -17.73
CA TYR A 170 4.21 0.54 -17.88
C TYR A 170 4.06 0.25 -19.36
N ARG A 171 4.63 -0.89 -19.78
CA ARG A 171 4.62 -1.36 -21.16
C ARG A 171 3.66 -2.53 -21.32
N THR A 172 3.04 -2.61 -22.48
CA THR A 172 2.23 -3.76 -22.92
C THR A 172 3.10 -5.00 -23.09
N GLU A 173 2.47 -6.17 -23.27
CA GLU A 173 3.18 -7.43 -23.54
C GLU A 173 4.12 -7.34 -24.74
N ALA A 174 3.72 -6.58 -25.76
CA ALA A 174 4.55 -6.29 -26.95
C ALA A 174 5.65 -5.23 -26.71
N GLY A 175 5.89 -4.80 -25.47
CA GLY A 175 6.93 -3.81 -25.11
C GLY A 175 6.59 -2.35 -25.44
N ARG A 176 5.43 -2.08 -26.05
CA ARG A 176 4.97 -0.72 -26.37
C ARG A 176 4.48 0.01 -25.12
N LEU A 177 4.72 1.32 -25.03
CA LEU A 177 4.29 2.16 -23.90
C LEU A 177 2.77 2.06 -23.72
N GLY A 178 2.31 1.77 -22.52
CA GLY A 178 0.89 1.74 -22.16
C GLY A 178 0.46 2.99 -21.42
N PHE A 179 1.12 3.28 -20.30
CA PHE A 179 0.86 4.46 -19.47
C PHE A 179 2.03 4.71 -18.51
N PHE A 180 2.00 5.84 -17.80
CA PHE A 180 2.93 6.10 -16.71
C PHE A 180 2.23 6.14 -15.35
N ILE A 181 2.98 5.80 -14.31
CA ILE A 181 2.62 6.13 -12.93
C ILE A 181 3.65 7.13 -12.40
N ASP A 182 3.17 8.31 -12.07
CA ASP A 182 3.93 9.38 -11.44
C ASP A 182 3.85 9.25 -9.92
N ARG A 183 5.00 9.31 -9.26
CA ARG A 183 5.13 9.36 -7.81
C ARG A 183 5.54 10.74 -7.37
N TYR A 184 4.87 11.26 -6.35
CA TYR A 184 5.18 12.53 -5.70
C TYR A 184 5.56 12.31 -4.25
N GLN A 185 6.42 13.18 -3.73
CA GLN A 185 6.74 13.31 -2.32
C GLN A 185 6.15 14.63 -1.83
N GLY A 186 5.02 14.55 -1.11
CA GLY A 186 4.38 15.70 -0.47
C GLY A 186 4.76 15.81 1.00
N LYS A 187 4.30 16.88 1.64
CA LYS A 187 4.45 17.07 3.10
C LYS A 187 3.72 15.96 3.88
N ASP A 188 2.59 15.49 3.35
CA ASP A 188 1.75 14.45 3.93
C ASP A 188 2.13 13.03 3.44
N GLY A 189 3.35 12.87 2.90
CA GLY A 189 3.87 11.60 2.44
C GLY A 189 3.78 11.38 0.92
N LYS A 190 3.92 10.12 0.52
CA LYS A 190 4.00 9.74 -0.90
C LYS A 190 2.61 9.64 -1.52
N SER A 191 2.46 10.16 -2.73
CA SER A 191 1.23 9.99 -3.53
C SER A 191 1.55 9.56 -4.95
N PHE A 192 0.55 9.02 -5.65
CA PHE A 192 0.69 8.52 -7.01
C PHE A 192 -0.41 9.05 -7.92
N ALA A 193 -0.06 9.35 -9.17
CA ALA A 193 -1.01 9.71 -10.22
C ALA A 193 -0.76 8.87 -11.48
N GLN A 194 -1.84 8.45 -12.12
CA GLN A 194 -1.78 7.77 -13.42
C GLN A 194 -1.77 8.80 -14.55
N LEU A 195 -0.90 8.61 -15.53
CA LEU A 195 -0.83 9.41 -16.75
C LEU A 195 -1.14 8.49 -17.94
N THR A 196 -2.32 8.69 -18.52
CA THR A 196 -2.86 7.92 -19.65
C THR A 196 -3.03 8.82 -20.87
N PHE A 197 -2.87 8.26 -22.06
CA PHE A 197 -3.05 9.00 -23.30
C PHE A 197 -4.51 8.91 -23.76
N TRP A 198 -5.08 10.05 -24.13
CA TRP A 198 -6.45 10.16 -24.62
C TRP A 198 -6.44 10.87 -25.97
N ARG A 199 -7.24 10.38 -26.92
CA ARG A 199 -7.48 11.05 -28.20
C ARG A 199 -8.96 11.32 -28.40
N SER A 200 -9.29 12.37 -29.14
CA SER A 200 -10.66 12.55 -29.61
C SER A 200 -10.97 11.54 -30.71
N ARG A 201 -12.17 10.97 -30.66
CA ARG A 201 -12.75 10.23 -31.77
C ARG A 201 -13.12 11.26 -32.83
N PRO A 202 -12.69 11.09 -34.10
CA PRO A 202 -13.25 11.87 -35.18
C PRO A 202 -14.76 11.58 -35.25
N HIS A 203 -15.56 12.65 -35.38
CA HIS A 203 -17.00 12.56 -35.63
C HIS A 203 -17.29 11.97 -37.01
#